data_AF-A0A7C1GJR7-F1
#
_entry.id   AF-A0A7C1GJR7-F1
#
_cell.length_a   1.000
_cell.length_b   1.000
_cell.length_c   1.000
_cell.angle_alpha   90.00
_cell.angle_beta   90.00
_cell.angle_gamma   90.00
#
_symmetry.space_group_name_H-M   'P 1'
#
loop_
_entity.id
_entity.type
_entity.pdbx_description
1 polymer ?
#
loop_
_entity_poly.entity_id
_entity_poly.type
_entity_poly.pdbx_seq_one_letter_code
_entity_poly.pdbx_strand_id
1 'polypeptide(L)'
;MNKILEKIGELGIVPVVKIEKAEDAFPLGKALIDGNLPIAEITFRTSAAEESIKTLTKELPQLLVGAGTVLTVEQVKKAVSAGAKFIVSPGFNPKVVDYCIENSIPVTPGINNPTQIEMALERELEVVKFFPAEASGGLPLLESMSAPYSGIKFIPTGGINLNNLSSYLSYNKVHACGGSWMVKDNLISSGNFAEITRLTQEAVSTMLGFEFAHLGINEEDKDKALNSANLLSHLFYFPIKEGASSIFAGPGFEVIKNKFLGEHGHIAIATKDIHRAISYLKMKSVSILPETAKEKDGKLIAIYVDQEVSGFAIHLLQK
;
A
#
# COMPACT_ATOMS: atom_id res chain seq x y z
N MET A 1 -9.35 0.61 -14.40
CA MET A 1 -8.00 0.19 -13.96
C MET A 1 -7.70 -1.25 -14.29
N ASN A 2 -6.50 -1.50 -14.82
CA ASN A 2 -5.99 -2.85 -15.06
C ASN A 2 -5.73 -3.58 -13.72
N LYS A 3 -6.04 -4.88 -13.61
CA LYS A 3 -5.86 -5.68 -12.37
C LYS A 3 -4.45 -5.65 -11.80
N ILE A 4 -3.42 -5.58 -12.65
CA ILE A 4 -2.02 -5.45 -12.20
C ILE A 4 -1.78 -4.10 -11.55
N LEU A 5 -2.31 -3.02 -12.15
CA LEU A 5 -2.20 -1.68 -11.57
C LEU A 5 -3.00 -1.59 -10.26
N GLU A 6 -4.21 -2.16 -10.20
CA GLU A 6 -4.99 -2.26 -8.96
C GLU A 6 -4.16 -2.94 -7.85
N LYS A 7 -3.52 -4.08 -8.19
CA LYS A 7 -2.68 -4.81 -7.23
C LYS A 7 -1.49 -3.99 -6.72
N ILE A 8 -0.87 -3.18 -7.58
CA ILE A 8 0.20 -2.25 -7.17
C ILE A 8 -0.32 -1.26 -6.12
N GLY A 9 -1.54 -0.74 -6.29
CA GLY A 9 -2.16 0.19 -5.35
C GLY A 9 -2.49 -0.44 -4.01
N GLU A 10 -3.02 -1.66 -4.03
CA GLU A 10 -3.31 -2.47 -2.83
C GLU A 10 -2.04 -2.74 -2.00
N LEU A 11 -0.90 -2.97 -2.66
CA LEU A 11 0.39 -3.21 -2.03
C LEU A 11 1.06 -1.92 -1.54
N GLY A 12 0.78 -0.79 -2.18
CA GLY A 12 1.20 0.56 -1.77
C GLY A 12 2.69 0.87 -1.88
N ILE A 13 3.57 -0.13 -2.02
CA ILE A 13 5.02 0.04 -2.18
C ILE A 13 5.54 -0.85 -3.32
N VAL A 14 6.45 -0.34 -4.14
CA VAL A 14 7.14 -1.08 -5.20
C VAL A 14 8.65 -1.05 -4.95
N PRO A 15 9.27 -2.17 -4.53
CA PRO A 15 10.72 -2.29 -4.41
C PRO A 15 11.39 -2.17 -5.79
N VAL A 16 12.26 -1.17 -5.95
CA VAL A 16 13.00 -0.91 -7.19
C VAL A 16 14.37 -1.57 -7.07
N VAL A 17 14.57 -2.66 -7.81
CA VAL A 17 15.70 -3.58 -7.63
C VAL A 17 16.74 -3.37 -8.73
N LYS A 18 18.00 -3.18 -8.34
CA LYS A 18 19.16 -3.39 -9.19
C LYS A 18 19.86 -4.66 -8.73
N ILE A 19 19.92 -5.64 -9.63
CA ILE A 19 20.44 -6.97 -9.34
C ILE A 19 21.60 -7.28 -10.28
N GLU A 20 22.80 -7.51 -9.75
CA GLU A 20 24.00 -7.73 -10.56
C GLU A 20 24.14 -9.18 -11.03
N LYS A 21 23.62 -10.13 -10.24
CA LYS A 21 23.70 -11.56 -10.53
C LYS A 21 22.33 -12.21 -10.46
N ALA A 22 21.98 -13.01 -11.45
CA ALA A 22 20.69 -13.69 -11.49
C ALA A 22 20.50 -14.70 -10.35
N GLU A 23 21.59 -15.24 -9.79
CA GLU A 23 21.56 -16.16 -8.63
C GLU A 23 20.94 -15.54 -7.37
N ASP A 24 21.03 -14.20 -7.23
CA ASP A 24 20.47 -13.47 -6.10
C ASP A 24 18.95 -13.24 -6.23
N ALA A 25 18.36 -13.55 -7.39
CA ALA A 25 16.97 -13.19 -7.70
C ALA A 25 15.99 -13.98 -6.83
N PHE A 26 16.12 -15.30 -6.80
CA PHE A 26 15.26 -16.15 -5.98
C PHE A 26 15.27 -15.79 -4.48
N PRO A 27 16.42 -15.70 -3.79
CA PRO A 27 16.44 -15.35 -2.38
C PRO A 27 15.94 -13.92 -2.10
N LEU A 28 16.18 -12.97 -3.00
CA LEU A 28 15.57 -11.63 -2.93
C LEU A 28 14.04 -11.69 -3.00
N GLY A 29 13.50 -12.40 -3.99
CA GLY A 29 12.05 -12.54 -4.15
C GLY A 29 11.39 -13.20 -2.94
N LYS A 30 12.05 -14.20 -2.36
CA LYS A 30 11.60 -14.84 -1.12
C LYS A 30 11.59 -13.86 0.06
N ALA A 31 12.64 -13.06 0.23
CA ALA A 31 12.70 -12.06 1.29
C ALA A 31 11.58 -11.01 1.20
N LEU A 32 11.19 -10.61 -0.02
CA LEU A 32 10.07 -9.69 -0.23
C LEU A 32 8.71 -10.31 0.13
N ILE A 33 8.50 -11.60 -0.21
CA ILE A 33 7.30 -12.35 0.19
C ILE A 33 7.22 -12.52 1.71
N ASP A 34 8.31 -12.95 2.34
CA ASP A 34 8.41 -13.11 3.80
C ASP A 34 8.26 -11.75 4.51
N GLY A 35 8.60 -10.66 3.79
CA GLY A 35 8.39 -9.27 4.17
C GLY A 35 6.94 -8.78 4.05
N ASN A 36 6.03 -9.58 3.48
CA ASN A 36 4.63 -9.25 3.16
C ASN A 36 4.48 -8.16 2.09
N LEU A 37 5.45 -8.07 1.17
CA LEU A 37 5.40 -7.18 0.02
C LEU A 37 5.72 -7.97 -1.26
N PRO A 38 4.79 -8.82 -1.75
CA PRO A 38 5.02 -9.72 -2.87
C PRO A 38 4.99 -8.99 -4.23
N ILE A 39 5.90 -8.03 -4.42
CA ILE A 39 6.09 -7.28 -5.68
C ILE A 39 7.55 -6.86 -5.85
N ALA A 40 8.06 -6.83 -7.08
CA ALA A 40 9.37 -6.29 -7.41
C ALA A 40 9.39 -5.61 -8.80
N GLU A 41 10.02 -4.43 -8.90
CA GLU A 41 10.42 -3.79 -10.16
C GLU A 41 11.90 -4.12 -10.44
N ILE A 42 12.19 -5.07 -11.32
CA ILE A 42 13.56 -5.43 -11.70
C ILE A 42 14.06 -4.49 -12.78
N THR A 43 15.08 -3.68 -12.47
CA THR A 43 15.58 -2.67 -13.41
C THR A 43 16.46 -3.27 -14.50
N PHE A 44 16.24 -2.88 -15.77
CA PHE A 44 17.06 -3.21 -16.94
C PHE A 44 18.39 -2.43 -16.98
N ARG A 45 19.03 -2.30 -15.81
CA ARG A 45 20.33 -1.62 -15.63
C ARG A 45 21.52 -2.58 -15.59
N THR A 46 21.25 -3.88 -15.56
CA THR A 46 22.25 -4.95 -15.48
C THR A 46 21.93 -6.03 -16.51
N SER A 47 22.93 -6.82 -16.90
CA SER A 47 22.74 -7.96 -17.80
C SER A 47 21.91 -9.08 -17.16
N ALA A 48 21.81 -9.11 -15.83
CA ALA A 48 21.07 -10.12 -15.08
C ALA A 48 19.54 -9.91 -15.07
N ALA A 49 19.04 -8.76 -15.53
CA ALA A 49 17.62 -8.40 -15.38
C ALA A 49 16.65 -9.41 -16.01
N GLU A 50 16.92 -9.85 -17.25
CA GLU A 50 16.06 -10.79 -17.98
C GLU A 50 15.98 -12.16 -17.27
N GLU A 51 17.13 -12.75 -16.93
CA GLU A 51 17.17 -14.04 -16.24
C GLU A 51 16.63 -13.95 -14.80
N SER A 52 16.79 -12.80 -14.13
CA SER A 52 16.22 -12.56 -12.80
C SER A 52 14.69 -12.55 -12.85
N ILE A 53 14.09 -11.86 -13.83
CA ILE A 53 12.63 -11.84 -14.03
C ILE A 53 12.13 -13.26 -14.31
N LYS A 54 12.81 -14.00 -15.20
CA LYS A 54 12.45 -15.38 -15.53
C LYS A 54 12.50 -16.30 -14.31
N THR A 55 13.55 -16.20 -13.50
CA THR A 55 13.71 -16.98 -12.27
C THR A 55 12.59 -16.65 -11.28
N LEU A 56 12.37 -15.36 -11.01
CA LEU A 56 11.35 -14.91 -10.06
C LEU A 56 9.94 -15.34 -10.46
N THR A 57 9.57 -15.14 -11.73
CA THR A 57 8.22 -15.46 -12.21
C THR A 57 7.95 -16.95 -12.27
N LYS A 58 8.97 -17.77 -12.55
CA LYS A 58 8.87 -19.23 -12.58
C LYS A 58 8.83 -19.85 -11.19
N GLU A 59 9.74 -19.44 -10.32
CA GLU A 59 9.95 -20.09 -9.02
C GLU A 59 9.07 -19.48 -7.91
N LEU A 60 8.58 -18.25 -8.08
CA LEU A 60 7.76 -17.51 -7.11
C LEU A 60 6.50 -16.92 -7.77
N PRO A 61 5.53 -17.74 -8.20
CA PRO A 61 4.34 -17.29 -8.94
C PRO A 61 3.44 -16.31 -8.16
N GLN A 62 3.58 -16.26 -6.82
CA GLN A 62 2.90 -15.28 -5.97
C GLN A 62 3.54 -13.89 -5.98
N LEU A 63 4.78 -13.75 -6.46
CA LEU A 63 5.48 -12.47 -6.56
C LEU A 63 5.05 -11.75 -7.84
N LEU A 64 4.51 -10.55 -7.71
CA LEU A 64 4.22 -9.69 -8.85
C LEU A 64 5.53 -9.06 -9.37
N VAL A 65 6.02 -9.53 -10.51
CA VAL A 65 7.29 -9.05 -11.08
C VAL A 65 7.03 -8.11 -12.26
N GLY A 66 7.64 -6.94 -12.23
CA GLY A 66 7.69 -6.01 -13.36
C GLY A 66 9.11 -5.67 -13.77
N ALA A 67 9.24 -5.01 -14.92
CA ALA A 67 10.51 -4.54 -15.45
C ALA A 67 10.60 -3.03 -15.38
N GLY A 68 11.64 -2.54 -14.71
CA GLY A 68 11.93 -1.12 -14.55
C GLY A 68 13.06 -0.63 -15.44
N THR A 69 13.19 0.69 -15.55
CA THR A 69 14.22 1.32 -16.40
C THR A 69 14.17 0.84 -17.86
N VAL A 70 12.97 0.58 -18.38
CA VAL A 70 12.78 0.17 -19.78
C VAL A 70 12.80 1.40 -20.67
N LEU A 71 13.67 1.39 -21.68
CA LEU A 71 13.96 2.53 -22.58
C LEU A 71 13.61 2.23 -24.04
N THR A 72 13.52 0.95 -24.43
CA THR A 72 13.24 0.52 -25.81
C THR A 72 12.16 -0.56 -25.90
N VAL A 73 11.56 -0.71 -27.07
CA VAL A 73 10.57 -1.76 -27.35
C VAL A 73 11.19 -3.15 -27.26
N GLU A 74 12.46 -3.31 -27.65
CA GLU A 74 13.20 -4.57 -27.53
C GLU A 74 13.31 -5.01 -26.07
N GLN A 75 13.52 -4.07 -25.14
CA GLN A 75 13.54 -4.36 -23.71
C GLN A 75 12.15 -4.74 -23.20
N VAL A 76 11.07 -4.11 -23.68
CA VAL A 76 9.70 -4.55 -23.38
C VAL A 76 9.50 -6.01 -23.79
N LYS A 77 9.85 -6.35 -25.04
CA LYS A 77 9.71 -7.71 -25.58
C LYS A 77 10.47 -8.73 -24.73
N LYS A 78 11.71 -8.43 -24.36
CA LYS A 78 12.54 -9.29 -23.48
C LYS A 78 11.91 -9.45 -22.10
N ALA A 79 11.51 -8.35 -21.46
CA ALA A 79 10.89 -8.36 -20.15
C ALA A 79 9.61 -9.21 -20.11
N VAL A 80 8.71 -8.99 -21.07
CA VAL A 80 7.44 -9.72 -21.14
C VAL A 80 7.67 -11.20 -21.48
N SER A 81 8.61 -11.51 -22.39
CA SER A 81 8.98 -12.90 -22.70
C SER A 81 9.59 -13.62 -21.49
N ALA A 82 10.28 -12.89 -20.61
CA ALA A 82 10.78 -13.40 -19.34
C ALA A 82 9.70 -13.53 -18.25
N GLY A 83 8.48 -13.02 -18.48
CA GLY A 83 7.33 -13.16 -17.58
C GLY A 83 6.92 -11.90 -16.82
N ALA A 84 7.56 -10.75 -17.07
CA ALA A 84 7.18 -9.48 -16.43
C ALA A 84 5.70 -9.15 -16.69
N LYS A 85 5.00 -8.67 -15.66
CA LYS A 85 3.56 -8.36 -15.69
C LYS A 85 3.26 -6.88 -15.89
N PHE A 86 4.26 -6.02 -15.69
CA PHE A 86 4.15 -4.58 -15.94
C PHE A 86 5.51 -3.98 -16.32
N ILE A 87 5.46 -2.84 -17.00
CA ILE A 87 6.62 -2.10 -17.48
C ILE A 87 6.68 -0.72 -16.82
N VAL A 88 7.88 -0.30 -16.42
CA VAL A 88 8.15 1.02 -15.85
C VAL A 88 9.32 1.66 -16.59
N SER A 89 9.13 2.87 -17.08
CA SER A 89 10.19 3.69 -17.68
C SER A 89 10.52 4.89 -16.78
N PRO A 90 11.76 5.40 -16.77
CA PRO A 90 12.14 6.54 -15.95
C PRO A 90 11.61 7.87 -16.52
N GLY A 91 11.25 7.90 -17.80
CA GLY A 91 10.65 9.04 -18.49
C GLY A 91 9.59 8.57 -19.49
N PHE A 92 8.94 9.52 -20.17
CA PHE A 92 7.88 9.23 -21.14
C PHE A 92 8.47 9.06 -22.54
N ASN A 93 8.62 7.81 -23.00
CA ASN A 93 8.98 7.51 -24.39
C ASN A 93 7.73 7.03 -25.14
N PRO A 94 7.16 7.83 -26.07
CA PRO A 94 5.95 7.47 -26.79
C PRO A 94 6.04 6.09 -27.46
N LYS A 95 7.16 5.75 -28.08
CA LYS A 95 7.33 4.45 -28.76
C LYS A 95 7.19 3.24 -27.81
N VAL A 96 7.67 3.38 -26.57
CA VAL A 96 7.55 2.32 -25.56
C VAL A 96 6.12 2.25 -25.02
N VAL A 97 5.53 3.41 -24.74
CA VAL A 97 4.16 3.51 -24.20
C VAL A 97 3.15 2.98 -25.22
N ASP A 98 3.22 3.46 -26.46
CA ASP A 98 2.30 3.07 -27.54
C ASP A 98 2.39 1.56 -27.81
N TYR A 99 3.60 1.00 -27.87
CA TYR A 99 3.79 -0.46 -28.00
C TYR A 99 3.16 -1.24 -26.84
N CYS A 100 3.32 -0.76 -25.60
CA CYS A 100 2.70 -1.43 -24.45
C CYS A 100 1.18 -1.40 -24.51
N ILE A 101 0.58 -0.25 -24.88
CA ILE A 101 -0.87 -0.09 -25.02
C ILE A 101 -1.41 -1.01 -26.13
N GLU A 102 -0.81 -0.97 -27.32
CA GLU A 102 -1.20 -1.80 -28.47
C GLU A 102 -1.17 -3.31 -28.15
N ASN A 103 -0.29 -3.72 -27.24
CA ASN A 103 -0.12 -5.13 -26.85
C ASN A 103 -0.77 -5.45 -25.49
N SER A 104 -1.60 -4.56 -24.93
CA SER A 104 -2.28 -4.75 -23.63
C SER A 104 -1.33 -5.04 -22.46
N ILE A 105 -0.12 -4.47 -22.50
CA ILE A 105 0.90 -4.59 -21.45
C ILE A 105 0.74 -3.39 -20.49
N PRO A 106 0.51 -3.62 -19.18
CA PRO A 106 0.46 -2.53 -18.20
C PRO A 106 1.77 -1.74 -18.17
N VAL A 107 1.69 -0.41 -18.34
CA VAL A 107 2.86 0.47 -18.36
C VAL A 107 2.64 1.69 -17.46
N THR A 108 3.66 2.06 -16.68
CA THR A 108 3.66 3.27 -15.85
C THR A 108 4.87 4.15 -16.22
N PRO A 109 4.74 5.01 -17.24
CA PRO A 109 5.85 5.83 -17.69
C PRO A 109 6.20 6.93 -16.70
N GLY A 110 7.49 7.28 -16.64
CA GLY A 110 8.00 8.36 -15.79
C GLY A 110 7.66 9.75 -16.33
N ILE A 111 7.23 10.63 -15.44
CA ILE A 111 6.86 12.01 -15.71
C ILE A 111 7.31 12.93 -14.57
N ASN A 112 7.44 14.23 -14.84
CA ASN A 112 7.68 15.25 -13.81
C ASN A 112 7.09 16.64 -14.11
N ASN A 113 6.25 16.77 -15.14
CA ASN A 113 5.65 18.05 -15.52
C ASN A 113 4.26 17.89 -16.17
N PRO A 114 3.46 18.98 -16.24
CA PRO A 114 2.11 19.00 -16.84
C PRO A 114 2.03 18.45 -18.27
N THR A 115 2.95 18.84 -19.17
CA THR A 115 2.93 18.37 -20.56
C THR A 115 2.99 16.85 -20.65
N GLN A 116 3.78 16.20 -19.80
CA GLN A 116 3.86 14.75 -19.77
C GLN A 116 2.63 14.08 -19.12
N ILE A 117 1.95 14.76 -18.20
CA ILE A 117 0.65 14.30 -17.68
C ILE A 117 -0.37 14.29 -18.83
N GLU A 118 -0.43 15.35 -19.62
CA GLU A 118 -1.33 15.44 -20.78
C GLU A 118 -1.03 14.37 -21.83
N MET A 119 0.25 14.09 -22.09
CA MET A 119 0.65 12.99 -22.97
C MET A 119 0.17 11.61 -22.48
N ALA A 120 0.12 11.40 -21.17
CA ALA A 120 -0.37 10.17 -20.54
C ALA A 120 -1.90 10.07 -20.59
N LEU A 121 -2.60 11.17 -20.31
CA LEU A 121 -4.05 11.26 -20.37
C LEU A 121 -4.59 11.06 -21.79
N GLU A 122 -3.93 11.62 -22.81
CA GLU A 122 -4.25 11.40 -24.23
C GLU A 122 -4.22 9.91 -24.62
N ARG A 123 -3.43 9.11 -23.88
CA ARG A 123 -3.28 7.66 -24.06
C ARG A 123 -4.08 6.86 -23.04
N GLU A 124 -4.99 7.51 -22.32
CA GLU A 124 -5.87 6.89 -21.32
C GLU A 124 -5.10 6.16 -20.20
N LEU A 125 -3.86 6.58 -19.91
CA LEU A 125 -3.09 6.01 -18.81
C LEU A 125 -3.65 6.49 -17.46
N GLU A 126 -4.04 5.52 -16.62
CA GLU A 126 -4.60 5.79 -15.29
C GLU A 126 -3.50 5.96 -14.22
N VAL A 127 -2.30 5.41 -14.44
CA VAL A 127 -1.20 5.42 -13.46
C VAL A 127 0.14 5.73 -14.14
N VAL A 128 0.86 6.72 -13.62
CA VAL A 128 2.18 7.14 -14.12
C VAL A 128 3.20 7.20 -12.99
N LYS A 129 4.49 7.08 -13.30
CA LYS A 129 5.57 7.23 -12.33
C LYS A 129 5.95 8.71 -12.21
N PHE A 130 6.06 9.24 -11.00
CA PHE A 130 6.61 10.57 -10.76
C PHE A 130 8.09 10.43 -10.41
N PHE A 131 8.99 10.84 -11.32
CA PHE A 131 10.42 10.59 -11.17
C PHE A 131 11.29 11.71 -11.77
N PRO A 132 12.40 12.10 -11.12
CA PRO A 132 12.79 11.75 -9.75
C PRO A 132 12.01 12.58 -8.73
N ALA A 133 11.23 11.95 -7.84
CA ALA A 133 10.21 12.62 -7.03
C ALA A 133 10.77 13.77 -6.17
N GLU A 134 11.67 13.48 -5.22
CA GLU A 134 12.21 14.52 -4.32
C GLU A 134 12.97 15.61 -5.09
N ALA A 135 13.83 15.21 -6.04
CA ALA A 135 14.65 16.15 -6.81
C ALA A 135 13.84 17.01 -7.79
N SER A 136 12.63 16.59 -8.17
CA SER A 136 11.74 17.38 -9.01
C SER A 136 10.95 18.43 -8.22
N GLY A 137 10.97 18.42 -6.89
CA GLY A 137 10.18 19.32 -6.04
C GLY A 137 9.24 18.60 -5.07
N GLY A 138 9.29 17.26 -5.04
CA GLY A 138 8.64 16.43 -4.05
C GLY A 138 7.11 16.49 -4.06
N LEU A 139 6.51 16.17 -2.92
CA LEU A 139 5.05 16.19 -2.72
C LEU A 139 4.42 17.56 -3.05
N PRO A 140 5.01 18.73 -2.68
CA PRO A 140 4.43 20.03 -3.02
C PRO A 140 4.30 20.27 -4.53
N LEU A 141 5.31 19.88 -5.33
CA LEU A 141 5.17 19.96 -6.78
C LEU A 141 4.08 18.99 -7.27
N LEU A 142 4.08 17.74 -6.79
CA LEU A 142 3.10 16.74 -7.19
C LEU A 142 1.66 17.21 -6.94
N GLU A 143 1.37 17.75 -5.75
CA GLU A 143 0.05 18.31 -5.42
C GLU A 143 -0.32 19.45 -6.36
N SER A 144 0.60 20.39 -6.58
CA SER A 144 0.38 21.56 -7.43
C SER A 144 0.15 21.18 -8.90
N MET A 145 1.01 20.33 -9.47
CA MET A 145 0.92 19.96 -10.87
C MET A 145 -0.24 19.01 -11.15
N SER A 146 -0.60 18.16 -10.18
CA SER A 146 -1.68 17.19 -10.40
C SER A 146 -3.05 17.77 -10.12
N ALA A 147 -3.18 18.88 -9.39
CA ALA A 147 -4.45 19.52 -9.04
C ALA A 147 -5.48 19.61 -10.18
N PRO A 148 -5.14 20.12 -11.40
CA PRO A 148 -6.11 20.24 -12.49
C PRO A 148 -6.49 18.91 -13.16
N TYR A 149 -5.71 17.84 -12.94
CA TYR A 149 -5.88 16.57 -13.63
C TYR A 149 -6.66 15.57 -12.77
N SER A 150 -7.87 15.22 -13.18
CA SER A 150 -8.65 14.12 -12.61
C SER A 150 -8.31 12.79 -13.28
N GLY A 151 -8.62 11.66 -12.64
CA GLY A 151 -8.50 10.33 -13.26
C GLY A 151 -7.08 9.74 -13.33
N ILE A 152 -6.03 10.50 -13.07
CA ILE A 152 -4.64 10.00 -13.05
C ILE A 152 -4.10 9.83 -11.62
N LYS A 153 -3.34 8.75 -11.41
CA LYS A 153 -2.62 8.46 -10.17
C LYS A 153 -1.11 8.37 -10.42
N PHE A 154 -0.34 8.54 -9.36
CA PHE A 154 1.11 8.66 -9.43
C PHE A 154 1.80 7.61 -8.57
N ILE A 155 2.95 7.13 -9.04
CA ILE A 155 3.90 6.34 -8.26
C ILE A 155 5.18 7.17 -8.07
N PRO A 156 5.29 7.98 -7.01
CA PRO A 156 6.50 8.74 -6.69
C PRO A 156 7.67 7.78 -6.47
N THR A 157 8.78 8.04 -7.16
CA THR A 157 10.01 7.25 -7.04
C THR A 157 11.22 8.18 -7.10
N GLY A 158 12.23 7.89 -6.28
CA GLY A 158 13.46 8.71 -6.18
C GLY A 158 13.43 9.63 -4.98
N GLY A 159 14.24 9.30 -3.98
CA GLY A 159 14.29 10.00 -2.68
C GLY A 159 13.22 9.56 -1.66
N ILE A 160 12.32 8.64 -2.04
CA ILE A 160 11.38 8.03 -1.09
C ILE A 160 12.12 7.14 -0.09
N ASN A 161 11.76 7.26 1.18
CA ASN A 161 12.31 6.52 2.31
C ASN A 161 11.28 6.47 3.46
N LEU A 162 11.59 5.79 4.56
CA LEU A 162 10.65 5.63 5.69
C LEU A 162 10.15 6.96 6.27
N ASN A 163 10.94 8.03 6.25
CA ASN A 163 10.58 9.31 6.86
C ASN A 163 9.52 10.08 6.05
N ASN A 164 9.48 9.91 4.72
CA ASN A 164 8.54 10.63 3.85
C ASN A 164 7.46 9.73 3.22
N LEU A 165 7.58 8.40 3.34
CA LEU A 165 6.65 7.42 2.77
C LEU A 165 5.19 7.72 3.14
N SER A 166 4.92 7.97 4.43
CA SER A 166 3.56 8.20 4.91
C SER A 166 2.95 9.48 4.34
N SER A 167 3.75 10.55 4.22
CA SER A 167 3.29 11.83 3.67
C SER A 167 2.85 11.66 2.22
N TYR A 168 3.65 10.97 1.40
CA TYR A 168 3.27 10.68 0.02
C TYR A 168 2.01 9.81 -0.07
N LEU A 169 1.96 8.69 0.65
CA LEU A 169 0.83 7.76 0.58
C LEU A 169 -0.49 8.34 1.11
N SER A 170 -0.44 9.40 1.93
CA SER A 170 -1.63 10.11 2.39
C SER A 170 -2.27 10.99 1.31
N TYR A 171 -1.53 11.36 0.26
CA TYR A 171 -2.09 12.12 -0.84
C TYR A 171 -2.91 11.21 -1.75
N ASN A 172 -4.20 11.54 -1.93
CA ASN A 172 -5.16 10.67 -2.60
C ASN A 172 -4.84 10.35 -4.07
N LYS A 173 -3.96 11.12 -4.74
CA LYS A 173 -3.49 10.80 -6.10
C LYS A 173 -2.24 9.90 -6.12
N VAL A 174 -1.64 9.58 -4.97
CA VAL A 174 -0.54 8.61 -4.89
C VAL A 174 -1.09 7.20 -4.80
N HIS A 175 -0.80 6.42 -5.84
CA HIS A 175 -1.23 5.03 -5.97
C HIS A 175 -0.39 4.09 -5.11
N ALA A 176 0.92 4.26 -5.19
CA ALA A 176 1.94 3.53 -4.47
C ALA A 176 3.23 4.36 -4.45
N CYS A 177 4.24 3.97 -3.68
CA CYS A 177 5.56 4.58 -3.72
C CYS A 177 6.62 3.59 -4.20
N GLY A 178 7.51 4.02 -5.09
CA GLY A 178 8.66 3.24 -5.52
C GLY A 178 9.93 3.62 -4.76
N GLY A 179 10.73 2.63 -4.37
CA GLY A 179 12.06 2.90 -3.82
C GLY A 179 12.90 1.65 -3.54
N SER A 180 14.17 1.88 -3.19
CA SER A 180 15.18 0.83 -3.05
C SER A 180 15.73 0.70 -1.64
N TRP A 181 15.20 1.44 -0.65
CA TRP A 181 15.80 1.51 0.69
C TRP A 181 15.80 0.16 1.43
N MET A 182 14.84 -0.72 1.12
CA MET A 182 14.75 -2.08 1.64
C MET A 182 15.51 -3.14 0.81
N VAL A 183 15.88 -2.82 -0.43
CA VAL A 183 16.52 -3.73 -1.40
C VAL A 183 17.81 -3.11 -1.97
N LYS A 184 18.63 -2.54 -1.09
CA LYS A 184 19.89 -1.89 -1.48
C LYS A 184 20.86 -2.91 -2.11
N ASP A 185 21.58 -2.47 -3.14
CA ASP A 185 22.56 -3.28 -3.88
C ASP A 185 23.57 -4.01 -2.95
N ASN A 186 24.00 -3.37 -1.85
CA ASN A 186 24.92 -3.96 -0.89
C ASN A 186 24.30 -5.09 -0.05
N LEU A 187 23.00 -5.04 0.24
CA LEU A 187 22.31 -6.11 0.96
C LEU A 187 22.12 -7.34 0.07
N ILE A 188 21.78 -7.10 -1.20
CA ILE A 188 21.63 -8.17 -2.20
C ILE A 188 22.97 -8.86 -2.44
N SER A 189 24.02 -8.10 -2.78
CA SER A 189 25.33 -8.65 -3.12
C SER A 189 26.07 -9.32 -1.95
N SER A 190 25.74 -8.97 -0.70
CA SER A 190 26.28 -9.64 0.50
C SER A 190 25.43 -10.83 0.97
N GLY A 191 24.32 -11.14 0.28
CA GLY A 191 23.40 -12.21 0.66
C GLY A 191 22.61 -11.94 1.94
N ASN A 192 22.51 -10.68 2.39
CA ASN A 192 21.81 -10.31 3.62
C ASN A 192 20.28 -10.18 3.41
N PHE A 193 19.67 -11.27 2.96
CA PHE A 193 18.23 -11.35 2.66
C PHE A 193 17.35 -11.31 3.92
N ALA A 194 17.91 -11.68 5.08
CA ALA A 194 17.23 -11.51 6.37
C ALA A 194 16.99 -10.04 6.68
N GLU A 195 17.98 -9.17 6.44
CA GLU A 195 17.81 -7.73 6.63
C GLU A 195 16.85 -7.11 5.61
N ILE A 196 16.84 -7.60 4.36
CA ILE A 196 15.84 -7.20 3.35
C ILE A 196 14.42 -7.55 3.84
N THR A 197 14.23 -8.73 4.42
CA THR A 197 12.95 -9.14 5.01
C THR A 197 12.53 -8.17 6.11
N ARG A 198 13.44 -7.87 7.06
CA ARG A 198 13.18 -6.95 8.17
C ARG A 198 12.82 -5.54 7.69
N LEU A 199 13.59 -4.98 6.76
CA LEU A 199 13.35 -3.66 6.18
C LEU A 199 12.06 -3.59 5.38
N THR A 200 11.68 -4.69 4.72
CA THR A 200 10.41 -4.80 4.00
C THR A 200 9.23 -4.79 4.97
N GLN A 201 9.32 -5.54 6.07
CA GLN A 201 8.31 -5.53 7.14
C GLN A 201 8.19 -4.14 7.78
N GLU A 202 9.31 -3.45 8.00
CA GLU A 202 9.33 -2.08 8.53
C GLU A 202 8.62 -1.09 7.59
N ALA A 203 8.84 -1.21 6.28
CA ALA A 203 8.17 -0.41 5.27
C ALA A 203 6.65 -0.68 5.22
N VAL A 204 6.24 -1.97 5.23
CA VAL A 204 4.83 -2.37 5.26
C VAL A 204 4.15 -1.88 6.55
N SER A 205 4.80 -2.04 7.70
CA SER A 205 4.30 -1.56 8.99
C SER A 205 4.11 -0.04 9.00
N THR A 206 5.08 0.71 8.47
CA THR A 206 5.00 2.17 8.36
C THR A 206 3.86 2.61 7.44
N MET A 207 3.67 1.95 6.30
CA MET A 207 2.59 2.22 5.36
C MET A 207 1.21 1.98 5.99
N LEU A 208 1.01 0.83 6.64
CA LEU A 208 -0.28 0.48 7.25
C LEU A 208 -0.55 1.34 8.48
N GLY A 209 0.46 1.56 9.32
CA GLY A 209 0.38 2.41 10.49
C GLY A 209 -0.69 1.95 11.49
N PHE A 210 -0.83 0.62 11.66
CA PHE A 210 -1.74 0.03 12.62
C PHE A 210 -1.46 0.54 14.03
N GLU A 211 -2.49 1.04 14.70
CA GLU A 211 -2.41 1.47 16.11
C GLU A 211 -3.70 1.09 16.83
N PHE A 212 -3.61 0.87 18.14
CA PHE A 212 -4.80 0.76 18.97
C PHE A 212 -5.52 2.11 18.97
N ALA A 213 -6.81 2.10 18.61
CA ALA A 213 -7.67 3.28 18.64
C ALA A 213 -8.44 3.34 19.95
N HIS A 214 -9.27 2.32 20.21
CA HIS A 214 -10.12 2.26 21.40
C HIS A 214 -10.62 0.84 21.70
N LEU A 215 -11.08 0.63 22.93
CA LEU A 215 -11.78 -0.55 23.39
C LEU A 215 -13.28 -0.25 23.42
N GLY A 216 -14.04 -0.98 22.62
CA GLY A 216 -15.49 -1.08 22.72
C GLY A 216 -15.89 -2.03 23.84
N ILE A 217 -16.80 -1.61 24.71
CA ILE A 217 -17.36 -2.41 25.80
C ILE A 217 -18.86 -2.55 25.56
N ASN A 218 -19.32 -3.77 25.32
CA ASN A 218 -20.73 -4.05 25.07
C ASN A 218 -21.52 -4.07 26.39
N GLU A 219 -22.52 -3.20 26.51
CA GLU A 219 -23.49 -3.21 27.61
C GLU A 219 -24.87 -3.63 27.12
N GLU A 220 -25.73 -4.04 28.07
CA GLU A 220 -27.07 -4.54 27.75
C GLU A 220 -28.03 -3.43 27.34
N ASP A 221 -27.87 -2.24 27.93
CA ASP A 221 -28.74 -1.10 27.71
C ASP A 221 -28.02 0.24 27.95
N LYS A 222 -28.74 1.33 27.63
CA LYS A 222 -28.24 2.69 27.76
C LYS A 222 -27.87 3.07 29.19
N ASP A 223 -28.62 2.61 30.19
CA ASP A 223 -28.42 3.02 31.58
C ASP A 223 -27.18 2.34 32.17
N LYS A 224 -27.00 1.04 31.88
CA LYS A 224 -25.76 0.32 32.19
C LYS A 224 -24.55 0.95 31.48
N ALA A 225 -24.69 1.29 30.21
CA ALA A 225 -23.63 1.98 29.47
C ALA A 225 -23.23 3.31 30.12
N LEU A 226 -24.22 4.11 30.55
CA LEU A 226 -23.97 5.37 31.24
C LEU A 226 -23.30 5.15 32.60
N ASN A 227 -23.74 4.15 33.36
CA ASN A 227 -23.14 3.80 34.65
C ASN A 227 -21.69 3.35 34.51
N SER A 228 -21.39 2.48 33.56
CA SER A 228 -20.02 2.01 33.28
C SER A 228 -19.11 3.15 32.81
N ALA A 229 -19.60 4.02 31.92
CA ALA A 229 -18.86 5.21 31.49
C ALA A 229 -18.59 6.18 32.67
N ASN A 230 -19.61 6.47 33.48
CA ASN A 230 -19.48 7.34 34.65
C ASN A 230 -18.54 6.74 35.71
N LEU A 231 -18.52 5.42 35.89
CA LEU A 231 -17.55 4.75 36.76
C LEU A 231 -16.11 5.01 36.28
N LEU A 232 -15.83 4.84 34.99
CA LEU A 232 -14.52 5.16 34.41
C LEU A 232 -14.15 6.65 34.59
N SER A 233 -15.12 7.53 34.36
CA SER A 233 -14.94 8.98 34.57
C SER A 233 -14.66 9.31 36.04
N HIS A 234 -15.38 8.71 36.98
CA HIS A 234 -15.20 8.95 38.41
C HIS A 234 -13.85 8.44 38.91
N LEU A 235 -13.44 7.24 38.49
CA LEU A 235 -12.20 6.62 38.92
C LEU A 235 -10.95 7.31 38.34
N PHE A 236 -11.01 7.73 37.07
CA PHE A 236 -9.83 8.16 36.31
C PHE A 236 -9.91 9.57 35.72
N TYR A 237 -10.97 10.33 36.04
CA TYR A 237 -11.22 11.68 35.53
C TYR A 237 -11.35 11.78 34.00
N PHE A 238 -11.72 10.68 33.33
CA PHE A 238 -11.94 10.70 31.90
C PHE A 238 -13.17 11.54 31.53
N PRO A 239 -13.09 12.44 30.53
CA PRO A 239 -14.24 13.22 30.09
C PRO A 239 -15.27 12.31 29.42
N ILE A 240 -16.55 12.55 29.70
CA ILE A 240 -17.66 11.83 29.06
C ILE A 240 -18.12 12.55 27.80
N LYS A 241 -18.26 11.80 26.71
CA LYS A 241 -18.93 12.24 25.49
C LYS A 241 -20.01 11.24 25.10
N GLU A 242 -21.26 11.58 25.39
CA GLU A 242 -22.40 10.77 25.00
C GLU A 242 -22.75 10.96 23.52
N GLY A 243 -22.79 9.86 22.77
CA GLY A 243 -23.28 9.79 21.39
C GLY A 243 -24.60 9.04 21.29
N ALA A 244 -25.07 8.84 20.06
CA ALA A 244 -26.33 8.14 19.81
C ALA A 244 -26.25 6.64 20.18
N SER A 245 -25.22 5.95 19.69
CA SER A 245 -25.03 4.49 19.85
C SER A 245 -24.13 4.09 21.02
N SER A 246 -23.31 5.00 21.51
CA SER A 246 -22.27 4.73 22.50
C SER A 246 -21.96 5.96 23.36
N ILE A 247 -21.23 5.74 24.44
CA ILE A 247 -20.73 6.77 25.36
C ILE A 247 -19.23 6.60 25.46
N PHE A 248 -18.46 7.63 25.10
CA PHE A 248 -17.02 7.61 25.27
C PHE A 248 -16.63 8.10 26.65
N ALA A 249 -15.73 7.36 27.32
CA ALA A 249 -15.02 7.79 28.51
C ALA A 249 -13.54 8.02 28.13
N GLY A 250 -13.19 9.28 27.90
CA GLY A 250 -11.91 9.64 27.28
C GLY A 250 -11.81 9.13 25.83
N PRO A 251 -10.61 9.10 25.24
CA PRO A 251 -10.43 8.63 23.87
C PRO A 251 -10.39 7.10 23.75
N GLY A 252 -10.09 6.37 24.83
CA GLY A 252 -9.76 4.95 24.77
C GLY A 252 -10.89 3.97 25.05
N PHE A 253 -12.01 4.42 25.65
CA PHE A 253 -13.13 3.55 26.03
C PHE A 253 -14.43 4.01 25.37
N GLU A 254 -15.00 3.14 24.54
CA GLU A 254 -16.30 3.31 23.91
C GLU A 254 -17.30 2.33 24.55
N VAL A 255 -18.22 2.82 25.39
CA VAL A 255 -19.24 1.98 26.01
C VAL A 255 -20.48 1.94 25.11
N ILE A 256 -20.79 0.76 24.56
CA ILE A 256 -21.86 0.56 23.57
C ILE A 256 -23.19 0.36 24.28
N LYS A 257 -24.21 1.13 23.89
CA LYS A 257 -25.53 1.13 24.53
C LYS A 257 -26.39 -0.11 24.22
N ASN A 258 -26.05 -0.85 23.17
CA ASN A 258 -26.70 -2.09 22.78
C ASN A 258 -25.64 -3.03 22.23
N LYS A 259 -25.62 -4.29 22.69
CA LYS A 259 -24.65 -5.28 22.20
C LYS A 259 -24.65 -5.36 20.67
N PHE A 260 -23.45 -5.29 20.11
CA PHE A 260 -23.20 -5.52 18.69
C PHE A 260 -22.37 -6.81 18.53
N LEU A 261 -21.28 -6.77 17.77
CA LEU A 261 -20.33 -7.88 17.61
C LEU A 261 -19.41 -8.01 18.83
N GLY A 262 -18.89 -9.23 19.03
CA GLY A 262 -18.11 -9.64 20.18
C GLY A 262 -18.95 -9.83 21.44
N GLU A 263 -18.64 -10.88 22.20
CA GLU A 263 -19.25 -11.14 23.51
C GLU A 263 -19.07 -9.97 24.49
N HIS A 264 -17.85 -9.40 24.50
CA HIS A 264 -17.46 -8.34 25.43
C HIS A 264 -17.38 -6.95 24.79
N GLY A 265 -17.46 -6.87 23.45
CA GLY A 265 -17.30 -5.64 22.68
C GLY A 265 -16.27 -5.81 21.58
N HIS A 266 -15.51 -4.74 21.31
CA HIS A 266 -14.58 -4.73 20.18
C HIS A 266 -13.23 -4.08 20.50
N ILE A 267 -12.21 -4.46 19.75
CA ILE A 267 -10.92 -3.77 19.70
C ILE A 267 -10.85 -3.03 18.37
N ALA A 268 -10.74 -1.71 18.44
CA ALA A 268 -10.59 -0.87 17.28
C ALA A 268 -9.10 -0.67 16.96
N ILE A 269 -8.70 -1.02 15.73
CA ILE A 269 -7.34 -0.81 15.22
C ILE A 269 -7.39 0.24 14.12
N ALA A 270 -6.81 1.41 14.37
CA ALA A 270 -6.72 2.46 13.37
C ALA A 270 -5.61 2.18 12.35
N THR A 271 -5.83 2.58 11.10
CA THR A 271 -4.90 2.41 9.96
C THR A 271 -4.88 3.68 9.11
N LYS A 272 -3.75 3.96 8.46
CA LYS A 272 -3.61 5.11 7.56
C LYS A 272 -4.42 4.94 6.28
N ASP A 273 -4.64 3.71 5.84
CA ASP A 273 -5.41 3.37 4.65
C ASP A 273 -6.14 2.05 4.88
N ILE A 274 -7.46 2.13 5.00
CA ILE A 274 -8.30 0.98 5.31
C ILE A 274 -8.35 -0.03 4.16
N HIS A 275 -8.26 0.41 2.90
CA HIS A 275 -8.29 -0.50 1.75
C HIS A 275 -6.99 -1.28 1.61
N ARG A 276 -5.85 -0.64 1.85
CA ARG A 276 -4.55 -1.33 1.92
C ARG A 276 -4.47 -2.27 3.12
N ALA A 277 -5.03 -1.87 4.27
CA ALA A 277 -5.13 -2.76 5.44
C ALA A 277 -5.96 -4.01 5.17
N ILE A 278 -7.14 -3.87 4.54
CA ILE A 278 -7.96 -5.01 4.13
C ILE A 278 -7.17 -5.93 3.19
N SER A 279 -6.47 -5.36 2.21
CA SER A 279 -5.67 -6.12 1.25
C SER A 279 -4.53 -6.88 1.93
N TYR A 280 -3.84 -6.24 2.88
CA TYR A 280 -2.83 -6.86 3.73
C TYR A 280 -3.38 -8.03 4.54
N LEU A 281 -4.51 -7.84 5.22
CA LEU A 281 -5.15 -8.87 6.04
C LEU A 281 -5.64 -10.06 5.19
N LYS A 282 -6.18 -9.82 4.00
CA LYS A 282 -6.53 -10.88 3.06
C LYS A 282 -5.33 -11.75 2.67
N MET A 283 -4.14 -11.15 2.48
CA MET A 283 -2.91 -11.92 2.24
C MET A 283 -2.48 -12.77 3.45
N LYS A 284 -2.94 -12.40 4.65
CA LYS A 284 -2.78 -13.18 5.90
C LYS A 284 -3.94 -14.16 6.14
N SER A 285 -4.78 -14.40 5.14
CA SER A 285 -5.98 -15.24 5.26
C SER A 285 -6.99 -14.75 6.30
N VAL A 286 -7.02 -13.45 6.57
CA VAL A 286 -8.02 -12.80 7.43
C VAL A 286 -9.08 -12.13 6.54
N SER A 287 -10.33 -12.57 6.69
CA SER A 287 -11.49 -12.03 5.98
C SER A 287 -12.07 -10.80 6.67
N ILE A 288 -12.89 -10.04 5.94
CA ILE A 288 -13.71 -8.94 6.47
C ILE A 288 -15.17 -9.37 6.55
N LEU A 289 -15.96 -8.66 7.35
CA LEU A 289 -17.42 -8.77 7.43
C LEU A 289 -18.06 -7.58 6.66
N PRO A 290 -18.41 -7.73 5.36
CA PRO A 290 -18.81 -6.60 4.51
C PRO A 290 -20.05 -5.87 4.99
N GLU A 291 -20.99 -6.57 5.63
CA GLU A 291 -22.22 -6.03 6.21
C GLU A 291 -21.97 -5.05 7.36
N THR A 292 -20.76 -5.02 7.90
CA THR A 292 -20.36 -4.11 8.99
C THR A 292 -19.72 -2.82 8.50
N ALA A 293 -19.58 -2.66 7.18
CA ALA A 293 -18.96 -1.49 6.57
C ALA A 293 -19.70 -0.21 7.00
N LYS A 294 -18.94 0.71 7.60
CA LYS A 294 -19.41 2.07 7.91
C LYS A 294 -18.75 3.03 6.95
N GLU A 295 -19.56 3.84 6.28
CA GLU A 295 -19.10 4.85 5.35
C GLU A 295 -19.46 6.27 5.80
N LYS A 296 -18.63 7.22 5.42
CA LYS A 296 -18.87 8.65 5.57
C LYS A 296 -18.43 9.35 4.29
N ASP A 297 -19.30 10.16 3.71
CA ASP A 297 -19.06 10.89 2.45
C ASP A 297 -18.56 9.97 1.31
N GLY A 298 -19.12 8.75 1.22
CA GLY A 298 -18.75 7.73 0.23
C GLY A 298 -17.37 7.08 0.45
N LYS A 299 -16.77 7.25 1.63
CA LYS A 299 -15.50 6.61 2.02
C LYS A 299 -15.70 5.64 3.16
N LEU A 300 -15.09 4.48 3.08
CA LEU A 300 -15.06 3.50 4.16
C LEU A 300 -14.29 4.07 5.36
N ILE A 301 -14.93 4.13 6.51
CA ILE A 301 -14.35 4.65 7.75
C ILE A 301 -14.13 3.57 8.81
N ALA A 302 -14.92 2.50 8.81
CA ALA A 302 -14.71 1.36 9.70
C ALA A 302 -15.26 0.07 9.09
N ILE A 303 -14.63 -1.06 9.41
CA ILE A 303 -15.10 -2.39 9.00
C ILE A 303 -14.57 -3.47 9.94
N TYR A 304 -15.40 -4.46 10.29
CA TYR A 304 -14.96 -5.58 11.12
C TYR A 304 -14.19 -6.62 10.30
N VAL A 305 -13.24 -7.25 10.97
CA VAL A 305 -12.59 -8.46 10.46
C VAL A 305 -13.31 -9.68 11.02
N ASP A 306 -13.31 -10.76 10.25
CA ASP A 306 -13.93 -12.04 10.62
C ASP A 306 -13.00 -12.84 11.56
N GLN A 307 -12.59 -12.20 12.65
CA GLN A 307 -11.74 -12.75 13.70
C GLN A 307 -12.08 -12.07 15.04
N GLU A 308 -11.95 -12.83 16.11
CA GLU A 308 -12.10 -12.35 17.49
C GLU A 308 -10.89 -12.73 18.34
N VAL A 309 -10.65 -11.95 19.39
CA VAL A 309 -9.65 -12.24 20.41
C VAL A 309 -10.34 -12.25 21.77
N SER A 310 -10.45 -13.44 22.38
CA SER A 310 -11.05 -13.62 23.71
C SER A 310 -12.44 -12.98 23.86
N GLY A 311 -13.32 -13.17 22.88
CA GLY A 311 -14.68 -12.61 22.87
C GLY A 311 -14.77 -11.13 22.51
N PHE A 312 -13.66 -10.48 22.13
CA PHE A 312 -13.68 -9.16 21.50
C PHE A 312 -13.59 -9.30 19.99
N ALA A 313 -14.57 -8.74 19.28
CA ALA A 313 -14.48 -8.56 17.83
C ALA A 313 -13.38 -7.54 17.49
N ILE A 314 -12.82 -7.58 16.29
CA ILE A 314 -11.83 -6.58 15.85
C ILE A 314 -12.41 -5.80 14.68
N HIS A 315 -12.26 -4.48 14.69
CA HIS A 315 -12.51 -3.67 13.52
C HIS A 315 -11.32 -2.81 13.13
N LEU A 316 -11.21 -2.55 11.83
CA LEU A 316 -10.35 -1.50 11.30
C LEU A 316 -11.06 -0.16 11.37
N LEU A 317 -10.32 0.89 11.68
CA LEU A 317 -10.76 2.28 11.68
C LEU A 317 -9.84 3.09 10.76
N GLN A 318 -10.41 3.85 9.83
CA GLN A 318 -9.64 4.79 9.01
C GLN A 318 -9.22 5.99 9.87
N LYS A 319 -7.93 6.33 9.86
CA LYS A 319 -7.41 7.58 10.43
C LYS A 319 -7.79 8.79 9.61
#